data_AF-A0A938TGA9-F1
#
_entry.id   AF-A0A938TGA9-F1
#
_cell.length_a   1.000
_cell.length_b   1.000
_cell.length_c   1.000
_cell.angle_alpha   90.00
_cell.angle_beta   90.00
_cell.angle_gamma   90.00
#
_symmetry.space_group_name_H-M   'P 1'
#
loop_
_entity.id
_entity.type
_entity.pdbx_description
1 polymer ?
#
loop_
_entity_poly.entity_id
_entity_poly.type
_entity_poly.pdbx_seq_one_letter_code
_entity_poly.pdbx_strand_id
1 'polypeptide(L)'
;MGALVAWLCALSISVAAESVAVTPAPPSVAARAWMLVDANSGRTLAEQQADSSVEPASLTKLMTAYLTFAALRDQRLTLAQSVPVSEAAMKTSGARMFL
;
A
#
# COMPACT_ATOMS: atom_id res chain seq x y z
N MET A 1 -14.02 -15.15 61.47
CA MET A 1 -13.19 -14.16 60.74
C MET A 1 -12.68 -14.61 59.37
N GLY A 2 -12.69 -15.90 59.01
CA GLY A 2 -12.18 -16.36 57.69
C GLY A 2 -13.17 -16.26 56.52
N ALA A 3 -14.48 -16.34 56.76
CA ALA A 3 -15.48 -16.36 55.69
C ALA A 3 -15.74 -14.98 55.05
N LEU A 4 -15.47 -13.89 55.77
CA LEU A 4 -15.71 -12.51 55.31
C LEU A 4 -14.61 -12.00 54.37
N VAL A 5 -13.38 -12.53 54.50
CA VAL A 5 -12.24 -12.22 53.63
C VAL A 5 -12.36 -12.95 52.29
N ALA A 6 -12.92 -14.16 52.28
CA ALA A 6 -13.16 -14.94 51.06
C ALA A 6 -14.19 -14.29 50.12
N TRP A 7 -15.17 -13.57 50.68
CA TRP A 7 -16.18 -12.85 49.90
C TRP A 7 -15.68 -11.55 49.26
N LEU A 8 -14.63 -10.92 49.81
CA LEU A 8 -14.07 -9.69 49.26
C LEU A 8 -13.24 -9.94 47.98
N CYS A 9 -12.63 -11.12 47.82
CA CYS A 9 -11.87 -11.47 46.61
C CYS A 9 -12.76 -11.88 45.43
N ALA A 10 -14.01 -12.26 45.67
CA ALA A 10 -14.94 -12.70 44.63
C ALA A 10 -15.61 -11.52 43.87
N LEU A 11 -15.48 -10.28 44.37
CA LEU A 11 -16.14 -9.10 43.83
C LEU A 11 -15.25 -8.27 42.88
N SER A 12 -14.11 -8.79 42.47
CA SER A 12 -13.17 -8.12 41.55
C SER A 12 -13.09 -8.82 40.20
N ILE A 13 -14.23 -9.24 39.66
CA ILE A 13 -14.33 -9.54 38.23
C ILE A 13 -14.42 -8.19 37.52
N SER A 14 -13.28 -7.62 37.18
CA SER A 14 -13.22 -6.55 36.18
C SER A 14 -13.75 -7.12 34.87
N VAL A 15 -14.95 -6.71 34.49
CA VAL A 15 -15.43 -6.81 33.11
C VAL A 15 -14.48 -5.96 32.27
N ALA A 16 -13.52 -6.61 31.62
CA ALA A 16 -12.82 -6.00 30.50
C ALA A 16 -13.85 -5.89 29.36
N ALA A 17 -14.38 -4.70 29.15
CA ALA A 17 -15.18 -4.41 27.97
C ALA A 17 -14.22 -4.38 26.77
N GLU A 18 -14.15 -5.49 26.03
CA GLU A 18 -13.53 -5.48 24.71
C GLU A 18 -14.39 -4.60 23.81
N SER A 19 -13.86 -3.42 23.46
CA SER A 19 -14.47 -2.56 22.46
C SER A 19 -14.38 -3.28 21.11
N VAL A 20 -15.51 -3.83 20.64
CA VAL A 20 -15.62 -4.39 19.29
C VAL A 20 -15.57 -3.22 18.32
N ALA A 21 -14.39 -2.97 17.76
CA ALA A 21 -14.21 -2.00 16.68
C ALA A 21 -14.98 -2.50 15.45
N VAL A 22 -16.12 -1.87 15.16
CA VAL A 22 -16.91 -2.17 13.96
C VAL A 22 -16.17 -1.60 12.76
N THR A 23 -15.49 -2.47 12.01
CA THR A 23 -14.91 -2.07 10.72
C THR A 23 -16.05 -1.95 9.71
N PRO A 24 -16.25 -0.80 9.06
CA PRO A 24 -17.30 -0.66 8.06
C PRO A 24 -17.02 -1.61 6.89
N ALA A 25 -18.08 -2.13 6.28
CA ALA A 25 -17.96 -2.87 5.03
C ALA A 25 -17.34 -1.96 3.96
N PRO A 26 -16.46 -2.47 3.08
CA PRO A 26 -15.90 -1.68 1.99
C PRO A 26 -16.99 -1.17 1.05
N PRO A 27 -16.84 0.04 0.47
CA PRO A 27 -17.77 0.56 -0.50
C PRO A 27 -17.74 -0.26 -1.79
N SER A 28 -18.81 -0.21 -2.57
CA SER A 28 -18.76 -0.69 -3.95
C SER A 28 -17.92 0.27 -4.79
N VAL A 29 -16.94 -0.28 -5.51
CA VAL A 29 -16.07 0.49 -6.42
C VAL A 29 -16.34 0.01 -7.84
N ALA A 30 -16.56 0.95 -8.75
CA ALA A 30 -16.76 0.66 -10.17
C ALA A 30 -15.40 0.35 -10.86
N ALA A 31 -14.74 -0.72 -10.41
CA ALA A 31 -13.47 -1.20 -10.94
C ALA A 31 -13.47 -2.72 -11.03
N ARG A 32 -12.68 -3.28 -11.96
CA ARG A 32 -12.54 -4.76 -12.10
C ARG A 32 -11.73 -5.35 -10.95
N ALA A 33 -10.64 -4.68 -10.58
CA ALA A 33 -9.78 -5.01 -9.46
C ALA A 33 -9.31 -3.74 -8.77
N TRP A 34 -9.19 -3.76 -7.45
CA TRP A 34 -8.70 -2.64 -6.64
C TRP A 34 -8.22 -3.12 -5.26
N MET A 35 -7.39 -2.31 -4.61
CA MET A 35 -6.90 -2.53 -3.27
C MET A 35 -6.72 -1.19 -2.57
N LEU A 36 -7.04 -1.15 -1.27
CA LEU A 36 -6.75 -0.03 -0.37
C LEU A 36 -5.76 -0.51 0.68
N VAL A 37 -4.60 0.16 0.75
CA VAL A 37 -3.51 -0.18 1.67
C VAL A 37 -3.17 1.03 2.53
N ASP A 38 -2.99 0.81 3.83
CA ASP A 38 -2.38 1.79 4.71
C ASP A 38 -0.87 1.88 4.40
N ALA A 39 -0.41 3.05 3.93
CA ALA A 39 0.95 3.22 3.44
C ALA A 39 2.02 3.07 4.54
N ASN A 40 1.67 3.31 5.81
CA ASN A 40 2.61 3.29 6.92
C ASN A 40 2.86 1.86 7.43
N SER A 41 1.79 1.07 7.58
CA SER A 41 1.85 -0.30 8.09
C SER A 41 1.92 -1.36 7.00
N GLY A 42 1.58 -1.02 5.75
CA GLY A 42 1.41 -1.98 4.66
C GLY A 42 0.16 -2.85 4.79
N ARG A 43 -0.72 -2.55 5.76
CA ARG A 43 -1.94 -3.33 5.97
C ARG A 43 -2.95 -3.07 4.86
N THR A 44 -3.41 -4.13 4.20
CA THR A 44 -4.59 -4.06 3.35
C THR A 44 -5.84 -3.81 4.20
N LEU A 45 -6.57 -2.75 3.87
CA LEU A 45 -7.80 -2.35 4.55
C LEU A 45 -9.04 -2.90 3.85
N ALA A 46 -9.00 -2.98 2.52
CA ALA A 46 -10.05 -3.57 1.70
C ALA A 46 -9.52 -3.86 0.29
N GLU A 47 -10.09 -4.82 -0.41
CA GLU A 47 -9.69 -5.19 -1.76
C GLU A 47 -10.79 -5.93 -2.52
N GLN A 48 -10.65 -5.97 -3.84
CA GLN A 48 -11.45 -6.80 -4.73
C GLN A 48 -10.55 -7.28 -5.87
N GLN A 49 -10.42 -8.60 -6.04
CA GLN A 49 -9.63 -9.22 -7.11
C GLN A 49 -8.19 -8.68 -7.21
N ALA A 50 -7.55 -8.31 -6.10
CA ALA A 50 -6.27 -7.62 -6.11
C ALA A 50 -5.12 -8.42 -6.74
N ASP A 51 -5.12 -9.74 -6.60
CA ASP A 51 -4.12 -10.64 -7.20
C ASP A 51 -4.47 -11.08 -8.63
N SER A 52 -5.57 -10.59 -9.19
CA SER A 52 -5.94 -10.91 -10.57
C SER A 52 -4.99 -10.25 -11.56
N SER A 53 -4.67 -10.96 -12.65
CA SER A 53 -3.87 -10.37 -13.73
C SER A 53 -4.70 -9.35 -14.50
N VAL A 54 -4.25 -8.09 -14.48
CA VAL A 54 -4.88 -6.96 -15.18
C VAL A 54 -3.82 -6.22 -15.97
N GLU A 55 -4.16 -5.79 -17.19
CA GLU A 55 -3.26 -4.98 -18.03
C GLU A 55 -2.90 -3.66 -17.32
N PRO A 56 -1.61 -3.43 -17.00
CA PRO A 56 -1.19 -2.26 -16.21
C PRO A 56 -1.19 -0.97 -17.03
N ALA A 57 -1.16 -1.06 -18.37
CA ALA A 57 -1.03 0.07 -19.28
C ALA A 57 0.10 1.04 -18.83
N SER A 58 -0.19 2.33 -18.62
CA SER A 58 0.81 3.29 -18.18
C SER A 58 1.31 3.08 -16.75
N LEU A 59 0.67 2.27 -15.91
CA LEU A 59 1.17 1.94 -14.57
C LEU A 59 2.51 1.21 -14.61
N THR A 60 2.86 0.55 -15.73
CA THR A 60 4.20 -0.01 -15.95
C THR A 60 5.32 1.02 -15.73
N LYS A 61 5.05 2.31 -15.96
CA LYS A 61 6.01 3.40 -15.73
C LYS A 61 6.40 3.54 -14.25
N LEU A 62 5.58 3.08 -13.31
CA LEU A 62 5.93 3.08 -11.89
C LEU A 62 7.14 2.17 -11.61
N MET A 63 7.22 1.00 -12.26
CA MET A 63 8.39 0.12 -12.15
C MET A 63 9.62 0.73 -12.84
N THR A 64 9.45 1.35 -14.01
CA THR A 64 10.54 2.09 -14.68
C THR A 64 11.11 3.20 -13.78
N ALA A 65 10.23 3.98 -13.15
CA ALA A 65 10.63 5.02 -12.20
C ALA A 65 11.32 4.41 -10.96
N TYR A 66 10.76 3.34 -10.38
CA TYR A 66 11.34 2.64 -9.24
C TYR A 66 12.79 2.20 -9.50
N LEU A 67 13.04 1.54 -10.65
CA LEU A 67 14.38 1.11 -11.03
C LEU A 67 15.33 2.30 -11.27
N THR A 68 14.82 3.40 -11.81
CA THR A 68 15.60 4.63 -12.03
C THR A 68 16.01 5.26 -10.70
N PHE A 69 15.08 5.36 -9.74
CA PHE A 69 15.37 5.87 -8.40
C PHE A 69 16.29 4.94 -7.60
N ALA A 70 16.17 3.62 -7.77
CA ALA A 70 17.12 2.67 -7.19
C ALA A 70 18.54 2.87 -7.74
N ALA A 71 18.69 3.12 -9.05
CA ALA A 71 19.99 3.41 -9.65
C ALA A 71 20.59 4.75 -9.17
N LEU A 72 19.76 5.77 -8.93
CA LEU A 72 20.18 7.04 -8.32
C LEU A 72 20.64 6.83 -6.87
N ARG A 73 19.86 6.10 -6.05
CA ARG A 73 20.21 5.77 -4.67
C ARG A 73 21.53 5.00 -4.60
N ASP A 74 21.71 4.03 -5.49
CA ASP A 74 22.90 3.21 -5.59
C ASP A 74 24.08 3.93 -6.30
N GLN A 75 23.94 5.24 -6.59
CA GLN A 75 24.94 6.09 -7.24
C GLN A 75 25.41 5.61 -8.62
N ARG A 76 24.64 4.76 -9.30
CA ARG A 76 24.89 4.35 -10.68
C ARG A 76 24.48 5.42 -11.69
N LEU A 77 23.58 6.31 -11.26
CA LEU A 77 23.15 7.51 -11.99
C LEU A 77 23.27 8.73 -11.08
N THR A 78 23.32 9.92 -11.67
CA THR A 78 23.18 11.20 -10.92
C THR A 78 22.08 12.06 -11.53
N LEU A 79 21.49 12.96 -10.74
CA LEU A 79 20.41 13.84 -11.21
C LEU A 79 20.86 14.84 -12.29
N ALA A 80 22.12 15.26 -12.27
CA ALA A 80 22.69 16.18 -13.25
C ALA A 80 23.29 15.47 -14.47
N GLN A 81 23.24 14.13 -14.51
CA GLN A 81 23.76 13.35 -15.61
C GLN A 81 22.95 13.61 -16.88
N SER A 82 23.62 14.06 -17.93
CA SER A 82 23.03 14.10 -19.26
C SER A 82 22.91 12.68 -19.82
N VAL A 83 21.73 12.33 -20.33
CA VAL A 83 21.44 11.03 -20.95
C VAL A 83 21.17 11.24 -22.44
N PRO A 84 21.92 10.62 -23.35
CA PRO A 84 21.68 10.77 -24.77
C PRO A 84 20.33 10.15 -25.15
N VAL A 85 19.54 10.86 -25.95
CA VAL A 85 18.29 10.35 -26.49
C VAL A 85 18.59 9.54 -27.73
N SER A 86 18.27 8.24 -27.70
CA SER A 86 18.49 7.36 -28.85
C SER A 86 17.44 7.55 -29.94
N GLU A 87 17.77 7.22 -31.19
CA GLU A 87 16.79 7.23 -32.28
C GLU A 87 15.57 6.33 -31.99
N ALA A 88 15.79 5.21 -31.29
CA ALA A 88 14.73 4.31 -30.88
C ALA A 88 13.75 5.02 -29.91
N ALA A 89 14.28 5.77 -28.93
CA ALA A 89 13.45 6.56 -28.01
C ALA A 89 12.62 7.60 -28.78
N MET A 90 13.22 8.31 -29.75
CA MET A 90 12.52 9.32 -30.57
C MET A 90 11.38 8.76 -31.43
N LYS A 91 11.49 7.50 -31.87
CA LYS A 91 10.49 6.82 -32.70
C LYS A 91 9.31 6.23 -31.90
N THR A 92 9.36 6.30 -30.56
CA THR A 92 8.32 5.73 -29.69
C THR A 92 7.01 6.50 -29.82
N SER A 93 5.88 5.79 -29.91
CA SER A 93 4.54 6.37 -30.02
C SER A 93 3.87 6.57 -28.65
N GLY A 94 2.77 7.33 -28.62
CA GLY A 94 2.03 7.64 -27.39
C GLY A 94 2.44 8.98 -26.74
N ALA A 95 2.28 9.06 -25.41
CA ALA A 95 2.61 10.25 -24.62
C ALA A 95 4.12 10.52 -24.65
N ARG A 96 4.52 11.79 -24.87
CA ARG A 96 5.91 12.19 -25.08
C ARG A 96 6.25 13.49 -24.36
N MET A 97 7.53 13.65 -24.00
CA MET A 97 8.08 14.86 -23.37
C MET A 97 8.59 15.89 -24.39
N PHE A 98 8.69 15.52 -25.67
CA PHE A 98 9.21 16.38 -26.76
C PHE A 98 10.65 16.87 -26.50
N LEU A 99 11.54 15.91 -26.23
CA LEU A 99 12.99 16.11 -26.07
C LEU A 99 13.69 16.33 -27.41
#